data_AF-A0A3B4W9Y7-F1
#
_entry.id   AF-A0A3B4W9Y7-F1
#
_cell.length_a   1.000
_cell.length_b   1.000
_cell.length_c   1.000
_cell.angle_alpha   90.00
_cell.angle_beta   90.00
_cell.angle_gamma   90.00
#
_symmetry.space_group_name_H-M   'P 1'
#
loop_
_entity.id
_entity.type
_entity.pdbx_description
1 polymer ?
#
loop_
_entity_poly.entity_id
_entity_poly.type
_entity_poly.pdbx_seq_one_letter_code
_entity_poly.pdbx_strand_id
1 'polypeptide(L)'
;MEGTFVNQPTGRTQCYLCTNCDEGSGVRIKRSCTTTSDRVCEPLEGFYCTDFTMNSCLAAKKHTSCQPGQYISQTEYQIGNECCPKCPAGNRVKTDCKKSRSTSCLPCIEGTFMNHPTGLKQCFPCSNCDPGSGLKMRSSCTTTSDRVCEPLEGFYCTDFTMNSCVAAEKHTRCQPGQYISQTGWFSYGTFTSCQPHTQCESENLLIKPGTAASDAECGEKSLKVTVIVICVVVPILVICVAAFFVWKNKKCLSGKICVQSKKLLSWFNG
;
A
#
# COMPACT_ATOMS: atom_id res chain seq x y z
N MET A 1 20.39 -49.95 -30.37
CA MET A 1 19.51 -49.36 -29.35
C MET A 1 19.42 -47.88 -29.66
N GLU A 2 18.62 -47.53 -30.67
CA GLU A 2 18.38 -46.13 -31.01
C GLU A 2 17.08 -45.72 -30.32
N GLY A 3 17.08 -44.62 -29.57
CA GLY A 3 15.88 -44.08 -28.94
C GLY A 3 15.76 -44.28 -27.42
N THR A 4 16.81 -44.67 -26.71
CA THR A 4 16.83 -44.66 -25.23
C THR A 4 18.08 -43.99 -24.64
N PHE A 5 17.97 -43.45 -23.42
CA PHE A 5 19.06 -42.76 -22.71
C PHE A 5 19.05 -43.05 -21.20
N VAL A 6 20.16 -42.72 -20.52
CA VAL A 6 20.30 -42.83 -19.06
C VAL A 6 20.85 -41.52 -18.50
N ASN A 7 20.17 -40.90 -17.52
CA ASN A 7 20.56 -39.58 -17.00
C ASN A 7 21.84 -39.58 -16.13
N GLN A 8 22.26 -40.73 -15.57
CA GLN A 8 23.45 -40.87 -14.72
C GLN A 8 24.00 -42.32 -14.73
N PRO A 9 25.30 -42.57 -14.46
CA PRO A 9 25.87 -43.91 -14.30
C PRO A 9 25.49 -44.51 -12.94
N THR A 10 24.22 -44.49 -12.61
CA THR A 10 23.65 -45.21 -11.47
C THR A 10 23.27 -46.58 -11.99
N GLY A 11 23.70 -47.67 -11.36
CA GLY A 11 23.50 -49.08 -11.77
C GLY A 11 22.04 -49.58 -11.90
N ARG A 12 21.12 -48.74 -12.37
CA ARG A 12 19.77 -49.09 -12.84
C ARG A 12 19.86 -49.69 -14.24
N THR A 13 19.24 -50.85 -14.40
CA THR A 13 19.08 -51.59 -15.66
C THR A 13 17.96 -51.05 -16.57
N GLN A 14 17.40 -49.87 -16.28
CA GLN A 14 16.29 -49.29 -17.05
C GLN A 14 16.73 -48.04 -17.82
N CYS A 15 16.64 -48.13 -19.15
CA CYS A 15 16.85 -47.00 -20.04
C CYS A 15 15.54 -46.24 -20.22
N TYR A 16 15.59 -44.91 -20.25
CA TYR A 16 14.43 -44.07 -20.52
C TYR A 16 14.25 -43.89 -22.03
N LEU A 17 13.00 -43.87 -22.50
CA LEU A 17 12.72 -43.59 -23.91
C LEU A 17 12.97 -42.11 -24.18
N CYS A 18 13.63 -41.81 -25.30
CA CYS A 18 13.88 -40.44 -25.70
C CYS A 18 12.58 -39.70 -26.04
N THR A 19 12.52 -38.42 -25.68
CA THR A 19 11.44 -37.52 -26.08
C THR A 19 11.32 -37.47 -27.61
N ASN A 20 10.09 -37.58 -28.13
CA ASN A 20 9.81 -37.48 -29.55
C ASN A 20 9.44 -36.03 -29.91
N CYS A 21 10.15 -35.43 -30.87
CA CYS A 21 9.81 -34.12 -31.40
C CYS A 21 8.96 -34.32 -32.65
N ASP A 22 7.64 -34.25 -32.49
CA ASP A 22 6.70 -34.39 -33.59
C ASP A 22 6.53 -33.06 -34.35
N GLU A 23 6.86 -33.07 -35.64
CA GLU A 23 6.66 -31.90 -36.52
C GLU A 23 5.16 -31.55 -36.65
N GLY A 24 4.25 -32.52 -36.51
CA GLY A 24 2.80 -32.30 -36.47
C GLY A 24 2.35 -31.43 -35.27
N SER A 25 3.15 -31.42 -34.21
CA SER A 25 2.98 -30.60 -33.01
C SER A 25 3.73 -29.26 -33.09
N GLY A 26 4.29 -28.91 -34.26
CA GLY A 26 4.91 -27.62 -34.52
C GLY A 26 6.35 -27.49 -34.02
N VAL A 27 7.01 -28.59 -33.66
CA VAL A 27 8.35 -28.61 -33.04
C VAL A 27 9.33 -29.47 -33.85
N ARG A 28 10.63 -29.17 -33.75
CA ARG A 28 11.73 -29.93 -34.37
C ARG A 28 12.80 -30.29 -33.36
N ILE A 29 13.67 -31.22 -33.74
CA ILE A 29 14.78 -31.67 -32.92
C ILE A 29 15.85 -30.58 -32.88
N LYS A 30 16.07 -29.99 -31.70
CA LYS A 30 17.18 -29.07 -31.42
C LYS A 30 18.47 -29.82 -31.12
N ARG A 31 18.36 -30.89 -30.31
CA ARG A 31 19.48 -31.75 -29.92
C ARG A 31 19.04 -33.20 -29.97
N SER A 32 19.81 -34.03 -30.66
CA SER A 32 19.56 -35.47 -30.74
C SER A 32 19.74 -36.15 -29.38
N CYS A 33 19.00 -37.25 -29.19
CA CYS A 33 19.18 -38.10 -28.02
C CYS A 33 20.55 -38.78 -28.07
N THR A 34 21.17 -38.94 -26.91
CA THR A 34 22.41 -39.72 -26.76
C THR A 34 22.19 -40.79 -25.69
N THR A 35 23.15 -41.71 -25.53
CA THR A 35 23.07 -42.72 -24.46
C THR A 35 23.02 -42.12 -23.06
N THR A 36 23.41 -40.84 -22.89
CA THR A 36 23.47 -40.15 -21.60
C THR A 36 22.58 -38.92 -21.49
N SER A 37 21.84 -38.56 -22.53
CA SER A 37 21.01 -37.35 -22.53
C SER A 37 19.77 -37.50 -23.40
N ASP A 38 18.64 -36.97 -22.91
CA ASP A 38 17.40 -36.94 -23.68
C ASP A 38 17.50 -36.03 -24.92
N ARG A 39 16.56 -36.23 -25.85
CA ARG A 39 16.31 -35.36 -26.99
C ARG A 39 15.70 -34.04 -26.53
N VAL A 40 16.18 -32.94 -27.10
CA VAL A 40 15.62 -31.60 -26.84
C VAL A 40 14.90 -31.11 -28.09
N CYS A 41 13.66 -30.66 -27.91
CA CYS A 41 12.81 -30.14 -28.97
C CYS A 41 12.75 -28.60 -28.90
N GLU A 42 12.57 -27.96 -30.05
CA GLU A 42 12.31 -26.51 -30.15
C GLU A 42 11.22 -26.23 -31.18
N PRO A 43 10.54 -25.07 -31.14
CA PRO A 43 9.56 -24.72 -32.16
C PRO A 43 10.14 -24.71 -33.58
N LEU A 44 9.31 -25.07 -34.56
CA LEU A 44 9.60 -24.84 -35.97
C LEU A 44 9.70 -23.34 -36.28
N GLU A 45 10.38 -23.00 -37.37
CA GLU A 45 10.45 -21.61 -37.83
C GLU A 45 9.05 -21.09 -38.15
N GLY A 46 8.72 -19.91 -37.60
CA GLY A 46 7.38 -19.39 -37.70
C GLY A 46 6.38 -20.04 -36.73
N PHE A 47 6.82 -20.71 -35.66
CA PHE A 47 5.97 -21.20 -34.57
C PHE A 47 6.49 -20.68 -33.20
N TYR A 48 5.60 -20.48 -32.23
CA TYR A 48 5.95 -20.15 -30.85
C TYR A 48 5.59 -21.28 -29.90
N CYS A 49 6.43 -21.53 -28.90
CA CYS A 49 6.23 -22.61 -27.94
C CYS A 49 5.02 -22.34 -27.05
N THR A 50 4.15 -23.32 -26.90
CA THR A 50 3.00 -23.27 -25.97
C THR A 50 3.13 -24.22 -24.81
N ASP A 51 4.02 -25.22 -24.90
CA ASP A 51 4.26 -26.20 -23.84
C ASP A 51 5.77 -26.39 -23.64
N PHE A 52 6.29 -25.86 -22.53
CA PHE A 52 7.71 -25.79 -22.22
C PHE A 52 8.06 -26.61 -20.97
N THR A 53 8.95 -27.59 -21.12
CA THR A 53 9.37 -28.48 -20.02
C THR A 53 10.89 -28.61 -19.99
N MET A 54 11.52 -28.21 -18.87
CA MET A 54 12.96 -28.36 -18.60
C MET A 54 13.88 -28.10 -19.82
N ASN A 55 13.66 -26.95 -20.49
CA ASN A 55 14.39 -26.49 -21.69
C ASN A 55 14.07 -27.19 -23.03
N SER A 56 13.00 -27.98 -23.10
CA SER A 56 12.45 -28.59 -24.32
C SER A 56 11.03 -28.06 -24.59
N CYS A 57 10.68 -27.86 -25.86
CA CYS A 57 9.33 -27.47 -26.28
C CYS A 57 8.58 -28.67 -26.87
N LEU A 58 7.48 -29.11 -26.26
CA LEU A 58 6.74 -30.30 -26.71
C LEU A 58 5.61 -29.98 -27.70
N ALA A 59 5.08 -28.76 -27.65
CA ALA A 59 4.07 -28.28 -28.58
C ALA A 59 4.25 -26.80 -28.89
N ALA A 60 4.06 -26.43 -30.15
CA ALA A 60 4.16 -25.05 -30.63
C ALA A 60 3.06 -24.72 -31.64
N LYS A 61 2.70 -23.44 -31.73
CA LYS A 61 1.66 -22.94 -32.64
C LYS A 61 2.24 -22.01 -33.70
N LYS A 62 1.75 -22.13 -34.94
CA LYS A 62 2.20 -21.33 -36.08
C LYS A 62 1.83 -19.86 -35.92
N HIS A 63 2.77 -18.97 -36.20
CA HIS A 63 2.54 -17.55 -36.45
C HIS A 63 1.69 -17.39 -37.73
N THR A 64 0.52 -16.76 -37.62
CA THR A 64 -0.33 -16.40 -38.76
C THR A 64 0.16 -15.10 -39.41
N SER A 65 0.31 -15.08 -40.74
CA SER A 65 0.57 -13.82 -41.47
C SER A 65 -0.60 -12.86 -41.27
N CYS A 66 -0.33 -11.62 -40.87
CA CYS A 66 -1.37 -10.67 -40.49
C CYS A 66 -2.17 -10.14 -41.70
N GLN A 67 -3.50 -10.29 -41.67
CA GLN A 67 -4.47 -9.58 -42.52
C GLN A 67 -4.98 -8.28 -41.84
N PRO A 68 -5.69 -7.38 -42.54
CA PRO A 68 -6.28 -6.19 -41.92
C PRO A 68 -7.14 -6.58 -40.70
N GLY A 69 -6.75 -6.12 -39.51
CA GLY A 69 -7.38 -6.48 -38.23
C GLY A 69 -6.61 -7.45 -37.32
N GLN A 70 -5.36 -7.83 -37.65
CA GLN A 70 -4.47 -8.60 -36.75
C GLN A 70 -3.32 -7.73 -36.20
N TYR A 71 -2.84 -8.00 -34.97
CA TYR A 71 -1.89 -7.14 -34.24
C TYR A 71 -0.52 -7.77 -33.96
N ILE A 72 0.46 -6.87 -33.79
CA ILE A 72 1.91 -7.10 -33.73
C ILE A 72 2.33 -7.81 -32.42
N SER A 73 3.27 -8.75 -32.55
CA SER A 73 4.02 -9.33 -31.42
C SER A 73 4.68 -8.21 -30.59
N GLN A 74 4.52 -8.24 -29.27
CA GLN A 74 5.05 -7.21 -28.35
C GLN A 74 6.58 -6.99 -28.47
N THR A 75 7.29 -7.88 -29.16
CA THR A 75 8.74 -7.88 -29.37
C THR A 75 9.23 -7.11 -30.60
N GLU A 76 8.36 -6.65 -31.49
CA GLU A 76 8.74 -6.02 -32.76
C GLU A 76 8.13 -4.62 -32.95
N TYR A 77 8.79 -3.75 -33.72
CA TYR A 77 8.31 -2.42 -34.11
C TYR A 77 8.38 -2.28 -35.64
N GLN A 78 7.45 -1.51 -36.20
CA GLN A 78 7.35 -1.32 -37.64
C GLN A 78 8.21 -0.13 -38.10
N ILE A 79 8.99 -0.33 -39.15
CA ILE A 79 9.69 0.74 -39.88
C ILE A 79 9.36 0.61 -41.38
N GLY A 80 8.58 1.56 -41.91
CA GLY A 80 8.03 1.43 -43.26
C GLY A 80 7.18 0.16 -43.41
N ASN A 81 7.61 -0.77 -44.28
CA ASN A 81 6.96 -2.06 -44.50
C ASN A 81 7.69 -3.23 -43.84
N GLU A 82 8.74 -2.98 -43.05
CA GLU A 82 9.52 -4.01 -42.35
C GLU A 82 9.16 -4.06 -40.86
N CYS A 83 9.08 -5.26 -40.29
CA CYS A 83 8.99 -5.47 -38.84
C CYS A 83 10.39 -5.74 -38.29
N CYS A 84 10.82 -4.91 -37.36
CA CYS A 84 12.15 -4.97 -36.74
C CYS A 84 12.06 -5.43 -35.28
N PRO A 85 13.02 -6.23 -34.79
CA PRO A 85 13.08 -6.60 -33.38
C PRO A 85 13.38 -5.38 -32.52
N LYS A 86 12.63 -5.21 -31.42
CA LYS A 86 12.83 -4.13 -30.45
C LYS A 86 14.14 -4.30 -29.69
N CYS A 87 14.69 -3.18 -29.24
CA CYS A 87 15.78 -3.19 -28.28
C CYS A 87 15.27 -3.57 -26.87
N PRO A 88 16.06 -4.28 -26.06
CA PRO A 88 15.66 -4.62 -24.70
C PRO A 88 15.56 -3.38 -23.82
N ALA A 89 14.90 -3.51 -22.66
CA ALA A 89 14.86 -2.45 -21.65
C ALA A 89 16.29 -1.95 -21.33
N GLY A 90 16.41 -0.67 -21.01
CA GLY A 90 17.71 -0.02 -20.84
C GLY A 90 18.43 0.38 -22.12
N ASN A 91 17.87 0.06 -23.29
CA ASN A 91 18.49 0.36 -24.58
C ASN A 91 17.52 1.05 -25.54
N ARG A 92 18.09 1.86 -26.44
CA ARG A 92 17.41 2.51 -27.56
C ARG A 92 17.92 2.00 -28.89
N VAL A 93 17.14 2.21 -29.94
CA VAL A 93 17.55 1.93 -31.32
C VAL A 93 18.62 2.92 -31.76
N LYS A 94 19.79 2.40 -32.14
CA LYS A 94 20.87 3.17 -32.78
C LYS A 94 20.66 3.24 -34.29
N THR A 95 20.43 2.08 -34.91
CA THR A 95 20.13 1.96 -36.34
C THR A 95 19.01 0.94 -36.51
N ASP A 96 18.01 1.30 -37.30
CA ASP A 96 16.90 0.42 -37.63
C ASP A 96 17.41 -0.85 -38.33
N CYS A 97 16.59 -1.91 -38.28
CA CYS A 97 16.87 -3.09 -39.06
C CYS A 97 16.76 -2.78 -40.56
N LYS A 98 17.39 -3.65 -41.37
CA LYS A 98 17.24 -3.72 -42.82
C LYS A 98 16.96 -5.16 -43.16
N LYS A 99 16.50 -5.44 -44.38
CA LYS A 99 16.31 -6.79 -44.94
C LYS A 99 17.41 -7.82 -44.61
N SER A 100 18.68 -7.42 -44.49
CA SER A 100 19.81 -8.30 -44.18
C SER A 100 20.49 -8.04 -42.82
N ARG A 101 20.01 -7.08 -42.02
CA ARG A 101 20.66 -6.66 -40.77
C ARG A 101 19.63 -6.37 -39.68
N SER A 102 19.79 -6.99 -38.51
CA SER A 102 18.92 -6.75 -37.34
C SER A 102 19.10 -5.34 -36.75
N THR A 103 18.15 -4.92 -35.91
CA THR A 103 18.20 -3.65 -35.16
C THR A 103 19.48 -3.57 -34.34
N SER A 104 20.21 -2.45 -34.45
CA SER A 104 21.34 -2.17 -33.57
C SER A 104 20.87 -1.37 -32.37
N CYS A 105 21.21 -1.83 -31.17
CA CYS A 105 20.84 -1.17 -29.92
C CYS A 105 22.02 -0.45 -29.27
N LEU A 106 21.72 0.59 -28.50
CA LEU A 106 22.67 1.34 -27.68
C LEU A 106 22.07 1.53 -26.29
N PRO A 107 22.85 1.41 -25.20
CA PRO A 107 22.36 1.72 -23.86
C PRO A 107 21.87 3.17 -23.74
N CYS A 108 20.90 3.38 -22.85
CA CYS A 108 20.50 4.71 -22.42
C CYS A 108 21.67 5.40 -21.71
N ILE A 109 21.75 6.72 -21.89
CA ILE A 109 22.75 7.55 -21.20
C ILE A 109 22.28 7.86 -19.79
N GLU A 110 23.20 8.28 -18.92
CA GLU A 110 22.87 8.74 -17.59
C GLU A 110 21.82 9.86 -17.62
N GLY A 111 20.86 9.81 -16.71
CA GLY A 111 19.71 10.72 -16.69
C GLY A 111 18.58 10.34 -17.66
N THR A 112 18.66 9.17 -18.33
CA THR A 112 17.59 8.64 -19.18
C THR A 112 17.33 7.15 -18.93
N PHE A 113 16.09 6.71 -19.20
CA PHE A 113 15.67 5.33 -18.98
C PHE A 113 14.76 4.78 -20.09
N MET A 114 14.61 3.46 -20.10
CA MET A 114 13.66 2.72 -20.94
C MET A 114 13.22 1.45 -20.20
N ASN A 115 11.99 1.44 -19.71
CA ASN A 115 11.47 0.38 -18.83
C ASN A 115 10.97 -0.87 -19.56
N HIS A 116 10.72 -0.78 -20.86
CA HIS A 116 10.23 -1.88 -21.68
C HIS A 116 11.03 -2.02 -22.98
N PRO A 117 10.99 -3.20 -23.63
CA PRO A 117 11.53 -3.33 -24.96
C PRO A 117 10.93 -2.31 -25.92
N THR A 118 11.76 -1.64 -26.71
CA THR A 118 11.36 -0.46 -27.47
C THR A 118 11.89 -0.44 -28.90
N GLY A 119 11.13 0.20 -29.79
CA GLY A 119 11.58 0.62 -31.12
C GLY A 119 12.06 2.08 -31.16
N LEU A 120 12.11 2.76 -30.02
CA LEU A 120 12.44 4.19 -29.95
C LEU A 120 13.93 4.43 -30.11
N LYS A 121 14.27 5.52 -30.81
CA LYS A 121 15.66 5.99 -31.00
C LYS A 121 16.17 6.87 -29.85
N GLN A 122 15.30 7.24 -28.91
CA GLN A 122 15.63 8.07 -27.76
C GLN A 122 15.09 7.42 -26.49
N CYS A 123 15.83 7.56 -25.39
CA CYS A 123 15.39 7.13 -24.06
C CYS A 123 14.55 8.23 -23.41
N PHE A 124 13.70 7.87 -22.46
CA PHE A 124 12.91 8.83 -21.72
C PHE A 124 13.78 9.56 -20.70
N PRO A 125 13.64 10.89 -20.54
CA PRO A 125 14.35 11.60 -19.48
C PRO A 125 13.83 11.15 -18.12
N CYS A 126 14.73 11.01 -17.15
CA CYS A 126 14.32 10.68 -15.78
C CYS A 126 13.53 11.83 -15.16
N SER A 127 12.52 11.49 -14.38
CA SER A 127 11.76 12.44 -13.55
C SER A 127 12.68 13.11 -12.52
N ASN A 128 12.37 14.37 -12.21
CA ASN A 128 13.07 15.13 -11.18
C ASN A 128 12.16 15.33 -9.98
N CYS A 129 12.63 14.91 -8.80
CA CYS A 129 11.95 15.18 -7.54
C CYS A 129 12.41 16.53 -7.03
N ASP A 130 11.70 17.59 -7.40
CA ASP A 130 12.04 18.96 -7.01
C ASP A 130 11.65 19.22 -5.54
N PRO A 131 12.63 19.53 -4.65
CA PRO A 131 12.34 19.93 -3.28
C PRO A 131 11.48 21.20 -3.19
N GLY A 132 11.58 22.11 -4.18
CA GLY A 132 10.74 23.30 -4.27
C GLY A 132 9.25 22.97 -4.42
N SER A 133 8.95 21.80 -4.99
CA SER A 133 7.60 21.26 -5.18
C SER A 133 7.16 20.32 -4.05
N GLY A 134 7.87 20.30 -2.92
CA GLY A 134 7.50 19.46 -1.79
C GLY A 134 7.85 17.98 -1.96
N LEU A 135 8.76 17.63 -2.88
CA LEU A 135 9.10 16.24 -3.22
C LEU A 135 10.54 15.89 -2.85
N LYS A 136 10.77 14.62 -2.52
CA LYS A 136 12.10 14.02 -2.32
C LYS A 136 12.22 12.72 -3.10
N MET A 137 13.45 12.33 -3.38
CA MET A 137 13.75 11.09 -4.10
C MET A 137 13.60 9.89 -3.16
N ARG A 138 12.69 8.97 -3.50
CA ARG A 138 12.56 7.67 -2.83
C ARG A 138 13.48 6.63 -3.46
N SER A 139 13.58 6.63 -4.78
CA SER A 139 14.39 5.67 -5.54
C SER A 139 15.07 6.35 -6.72
N SER A 140 16.34 6.01 -6.95
CA SER A 140 17.15 6.59 -8.02
C SER A 140 16.70 6.15 -9.40
N CYS A 141 17.00 6.97 -10.41
CA CYS A 141 16.80 6.58 -11.80
C CYS A 141 17.87 5.57 -12.22
N THR A 142 17.49 4.60 -13.05
CA THR A 142 18.41 3.66 -13.68
C THR A 142 18.13 3.64 -15.19
N THR A 143 18.95 2.94 -15.98
CA THR A 143 18.67 2.82 -17.42
C THR A 143 17.35 2.08 -17.69
N THR A 144 16.85 1.27 -16.77
CA THR A 144 15.61 0.47 -16.93
C THR A 144 14.44 0.98 -16.10
N SER A 145 14.62 1.97 -15.23
CA SER A 145 13.56 2.46 -14.35
C SER A 145 13.65 3.95 -14.13
N ASP A 146 12.50 4.63 -14.14
CA ASP A 146 12.45 6.04 -13.77
C ASP A 146 12.79 6.25 -12.29
N ARG A 147 13.13 7.49 -11.95
CA ARG A 147 13.20 7.98 -10.58
C ARG A 147 11.79 7.96 -9.96
N VAL A 148 11.71 7.52 -8.71
CA VAL A 148 10.47 7.55 -7.94
C VAL A 148 10.55 8.64 -6.88
N CYS A 149 9.54 9.51 -6.87
CA CYS A 149 9.41 10.63 -5.94
C CYS A 149 8.39 10.33 -4.84
N GLU A 150 8.62 10.91 -3.68
CA GLU A 150 7.70 10.89 -2.54
C GLU A 150 7.61 12.29 -1.90
N PRO A 151 6.54 12.59 -1.15
CA PRO A 151 6.44 13.88 -0.47
C PRO A 151 7.57 14.10 0.57
N LEU A 152 7.99 15.34 0.70
CA LEU A 152 8.80 15.82 1.81
C LEU A 152 8.03 15.72 3.13
N GLU A 153 8.75 15.75 4.25
CA GLU A 153 8.12 15.77 5.56
C GLU A 153 7.24 17.02 5.73
N GLY A 154 6.01 16.82 6.18
CA GLY A 154 5.00 17.88 6.28
C GLY A 154 4.37 18.26 4.93
N PHE A 155 4.58 17.47 3.88
CA PHE A 155 3.84 17.56 2.62
C PHE A 155 3.07 16.26 2.38
N TYR A 156 1.95 16.35 1.67
CA TYR A 156 1.17 15.22 1.22
C TYR A 156 1.10 15.23 -0.30
N CYS A 157 1.05 14.04 -0.89
CA CYS A 157 0.96 13.90 -2.33
C CYS A 157 -0.46 14.22 -2.79
N THR A 158 -0.60 15.08 -3.79
CA THR A 158 -1.90 15.38 -4.42
C THR A 158 -2.10 14.57 -5.70
N ASP A 159 -1.02 14.14 -6.35
CA ASP A 159 -1.08 13.40 -7.61
C ASP A 159 -0.02 12.28 -7.67
N PHE A 160 -0.46 11.06 -7.97
CA PHE A 160 0.38 9.88 -8.11
C PHE A 160 0.35 9.35 -9.55
N THR A 161 1.52 9.08 -10.11
CA THR A 161 1.68 8.35 -11.36
C THR A 161 2.57 7.13 -11.13
N MET A 162 2.04 5.93 -11.41
CA MET A 162 2.78 4.65 -11.30
C MET A 162 3.63 4.53 -10.01
N ASN A 163 3.04 4.87 -8.86
CA ASN A 163 3.67 4.81 -7.53
C ASN A 163 4.76 5.89 -7.25
N SER A 164 4.82 6.94 -8.07
CA SER A 164 5.64 8.15 -7.89
C SER A 164 4.74 9.37 -7.66
N CYS A 165 5.10 10.21 -6.71
CA CYS A 165 4.38 11.45 -6.44
C CYS A 165 4.81 12.57 -7.41
N VAL A 166 3.87 13.12 -8.17
CA VAL A 166 4.14 14.15 -9.19
C VAL A 166 4.01 15.57 -8.63
N ALA A 167 3.09 15.76 -7.68
CA ALA A 167 2.87 17.03 -7.01
C ALA A 167 2.57 16.79 -5.53
N ALA A 168 3.11 17.65 -4.67
CA ALA A 168 2.86 17.61 -3.25
C ALA A 168 2.49 18.99 -2.71
N GLU A 169 1.57 19.00 -1.76
CA GLU A 169 1.14 20.19 -1.06
C GLU A 169 1.55 20.15 0.40
N LYS A 170 1.84 21.32 0.96
CA LYS A 170 2.20 21.43 2.36
C LYS A 170 0.98 21.15 3.23
N HIS A 171 1.18 20.41 4.32
CA HIS A 171 0.16 20.23 5.34
C HIS A 171 -0.28 21.60 5.88
N THR A 172 -1.59 21.77 6.08
CA THR A 172 -2.16 22.97 6.70
C THR A 172 -1.56 23.18 8.10
N ARG A 173 -1.05 24.39 8.37
CA ARG A 173 -0.74 24.78 9.76
C ARG A 173 -2.05 25.03 10.47
N CYS A 174 -2.40 24.13 11.39
CA CYS A 174 -3.57 24.32 12.23
C CYS A 174 -3.38 25.52 13.18
N GLN A 175 -4.47 26.12 13.62
CA GLN A 175 -4.41 27.22 14.58
C GLN A 175 -3.91 26.72 15.95
N PRO A 176 -3.37 27.60 16.82
CA PRO A 176 -3.10 27.22 18.20
C PRO A 176 -4.34 26.59 18.84
N GLY A 177 -4.19 25.43 19.47
CA GLY A 177 -5.34 24.67 19.98
C GLY A 177 -5.86 23.60 19.02
N GLN A 178 -5.20 23.32 17.89
CA GLN A 178 -5.58 22.28 16.94
C GLN A 178 -4.37 21.40 16.54
N TYR A 179 -4.63 20.14 16.19
CA TYR A 179 -3.65 19.18 15.69
C TYR A 179 -4.07 18.55 14.36
N ILE A 180 -3.10 18.01 13.62
CA ILE A 180 -3.34 17.28 12.37
C ILE A 180 -3.68 15.82 12.70
N SER A 181 -4.89 15.38 12.38
CA SER A 181 -5.26 13.95 12.49
C SER A 181 -4.66 13.16 11.31
N GLN A 182 -3.77 12.20 11.62
CA GLN A 182 -3.27 11.24 10.63
C GLN A 182 -4.16 9.99 10.64
N THR A 183 -5.23 9.98 9.84
CA THR A 183 -5.96 8.73 9.57
C THR A 183 -5.53 8.18 8.22
N GLY A 184 -4.69 7.14 8.22
CA GLY A 184 -4.28 6.43 7.01
C GLY A 184 -3.28 5.31 7.29
N TRP A 185 -3.78 4.08 7.43
CA TRP A 185 -2.97 2.86 7.36
C TRP A 185 -2.71 2.57 5.87
N PHE A 186 -1.44 2.41 5.49
CA PHE A 186 -0.92 2.23 4.13
C PHE A 186 -0.98 3.48 3.24
N SER A 187 0.19 4.12 3.04
CA SER A 187 0.71 4.82 1.84
C SER A 187 -0.21 5.68 0.95
N TYR A 188 -1.45 5.94 1.33
CA TYR A 188 -2.49 6.66 0.60
C TYR A 188 -3.07 7.71 1.55
N GLY A 189 -2.25 8.68 1.94
CA GLY A 189 -2.65 9.74 2.85
C GLY A 189 -3.45 10.82 2.13
N THR A 190 -4.75 10.65 1.99
CA THR A 190 -5.67 11.74 1.61
C THR A 190 -6.12 12.52 2.86
N PHE A 191 -5.50 13.69 3.00
CA PHE A 191 -5.95 14.92 3.64
C PHE A 191 -6.05 15.08 5.17
N THR A 192 -5.36 16.15 5.57
CA THR A 192 -5.21 16.85 6.83
C THR A 192 -6.50 17.52 7.31
N SER A 193 -7.18 16.94 8.29
CA SER A 193 -8.19 17.66 9.07
C SER A 193 -7.56 18.19 10.35
N CYS A 194 -7.60 19.51 10.54
CA CYS A 194 -7.22 20.16 11.79
C CYS A 194 -8.32 19.91 12.82
N GLN A 195 -8.05 19.07 13.80
CA GLN A 195 -8.97 18.80 14.90
C GLN A 195 -8.59 19.65 16.11
N PRO A 196 -9.57 20.25 16.81
CA PRO A 196 -9.29 20.97 18.04
C PRO A 196 -8.75 20.02 19.11
N HIS A 197 -7.86 20.53 19.95
CA HIS A 197 -7.36 19.78 21.10
C HIS A 197 -8.46 19.48 22.10
N THR A 198 -8.39 18.30 22.70
CA THR A 198 -9.24 17.98 23.84
C THR A 198 -8.92 18.94 25.00
N GLN A 199 -9.92 19.69 25.47
CA GLN A 199 -9.75 20.70 26.53
C GLN A 199 -9.70 20.04 27.93
N CYS A 200 -8.56 19.46 28.28
CA CYS A 200 -8.36 18.86 29.61
C CYS A 200 -8.00 19.91 30.69
N GLU A 201 -7.51 21.08 30.29
CA GLU A 201 -6.96 22.10 31.20
C GLU A 201 -8.05 22.82 32.01
N SER A 202 -9.22 23.07 31.42
CA SER A 202 -10.39 23.63 32.13
C SER A 202 -10.90 22.72 33.25
N GLU A 203 -10.58 21.43 33.18
CA GLU A 203 -11.00 20.41 34.14
C GLU A 203 -9.85 19.98 35.07
N ASN A 204 -8.65 20.58 34.93
CA ASN A 204 -7.43 20.24 35.67
C ASN A 204 -7.02 18.76 35.51
N LEU A 205 -7.30 18.16 34.33
CA LEU A 205 -7.02 16.76 34.00
C LEU A 205 -5.91 16.62 32.96
N LEU A 206 -5.20 17.69 32.63
CA LEU A 206 -4.16 17.66 31.61
C LEU A 206 -2.97 16.83 32.10
N ILE A 207 -2.73 15.67 31.48
CA ILE A 207 -1.53 14.85 31.72
C ILE A 207 -0.39 15.37 30.85
N LYS A 208 -0.69 15.59 29.57
CA LYS A 208 0.29 16.02 28.58
C LYS A 208 -0.34 17.04 27.62
N PRO A 209 0.32 18.20 27.41
CA PRO A 209 -0.16 19.19 26.46
C PRO A 209 -0.15 18.61 25.03
N GLY A 210 -1.17 18.96 24.26
CA GLY A 210 -1.24 18.63 22.84
C GLY A 210 -0.16 19.37 22.04
N THR A 211 0.21 18.81 20.89
CA THR A 211 1.14 19.43 19.93
C THR A 211 0.45 19.62 18.58
N ALA A 212 1.06 20.38 17.67
CA ALA A 212 0.55 20.52 16.31
C ALA A 212 0.38 19.17 15.55
N ALA A 213 0.99 18.10 16.04
CA ALA A 213 0.94 16.75 15.45
C ALA A 213 0.16 15.72 16.28
N SER A 214 -0.28 16.03 17.51
CA SER A 214 -0.90 15.05 18.41
C SER A 214 -1.85 15.72 19.40
N ASP A 215 -2.98 15.09 19.71
CA ASP A 215 -3.92 15.64 20.70
C ASP A 215 -3.35 15.72 22.13
N ALA A 216 -4.02 16.47 23.02
CA ALA A 216 -3.75 16.53 24.45
C ALA A 216 -4.24 15.26 25.16
N GLU A 217 -3.43 14.74 26.10
CA GLU A 217 -3.79 13.56 26.88
C GLU A 217 -4.47 13.99 28.19
N CYS A 218 -5.74 13.57 28.37
CA CYS A 218 -6.50 13.82 29.60
C CYS A 218 -6.43 12.62 30.56
N GLY A 219 -6.37 12.90 31.85
CA GLY A 219 -6.60 11.91 32.91
C GLY A 219 -8.08 11.63 33.15
N GLU A 220 -8.36 10.48 33.77
CA GLU A 220 -9.73 10.13 34.15
C GLU A 220 -10.22 11.01 35.30
N LYS A 221 -11.45 11.53 35.18
CA LYS A 221 -12.15 12.16 36.31
C LYS A 221 -12.33 11.14 37.42
N SER A 222 -11.73 11.39 38.59
CA SER A 222 -11.96 10.60 39.79
C SER A 222 -13.38 10.84 40.32
N LEU A 223 -14.37 10.13 39.76
CA LEU A 223 -15.75 10.07 40.25
C LEU A 223 -15.87 9.54 41.69
N LYS A 224 -14.78 9.01 42.26
CA LYS A 224 -14.76 8.50 43.64
C LYS A 224 -15.12 9.57 44.66
N VAL A 225 -14.72 10.83 44.47
CA VAL A 225 -14.96 11.88 45.47
C VAL A 225 -16.45 12.25 45.54
N THR A 226 -17.11 12.45 44.39
CA THR A 226 -18.54 12.81 44.34
C THR A 226 -19.43 11.67 44.85
N VAL A 227 -19.09 10.42 44.52
CA VAL A 227 -19.83 9.24 44.99
C VAL A 227 -19.66 9.05 46.51
N ILE A 228 -18.47 9.25 47.07
CA ILE A 228 -18.24 9.16 48.53
C ILE A 228 -19.05 10.24 49.27
N VAL A 229 -19.06 11.49 48.77
CA VAL A 229 -19.82 12.58 49.41
C VAL A 229 -21.32 12.28 49.41
N ILE A 230 -21.89 11.79 48.31
CA ILE A 230 -23.32 11.48 48.23
C ILE A 230 -23.67 10.24 49.09
N CYS A 231 -22.87 9.17 49.02
CA CYS A 231 -23.16 7.91 49.71
C CYS A 231 -22.89 7.94 51.21
N VAL A 232 -22.04 8.84 51.72
CA VAL A 232 -21.68 8.88 53.15
C VAL A 232 -22.31 10.08 53.84
N VAL A 233 -22.22 11.29 53.26
CA VAL A 233 -22.63 12.52 53.96
C VAL A 233 -24.15 12.68 54.01
N VAL A 234 -24.85 12.37 52.91
CA VAL A 234 -26.32 12.48 52.84
C VAL A 234 -27.02 11.53 53.82
N PRO A 235 -26.70 10.22 53.89
CA PRO A 235 -27.35 9.34 54.87
C PRO A 235 -27.00 9.71 56.31
N ILE A 236 -25.78 10.19 56.60
CA ILE A 236 -25.44 10.67 57.95
C ILE A 236 -26.31 11.86 58.34
N LEU A 237 -26.52 12.83 57.45
CA LEU A 237 -27.40 13.98 57.71
C LEU A 237 -28.85 13.54 57.95
N VAL A 238 -29.37 12.60 57.15
CA VAL A 238 -30.71 12.04 57.34
C VAL A 238 -30.83 11.33 58.70
N ILE A 239 -29.82 10.55 59.10
CA ILE A 239 -29.78 9.88 60.41
C ILE A 239 -29.73 10.91 61.54
N CYS A 240 -28.92 11.97 61.43
CA CYS A 240 -28.84 13.04 62.42
C CYS A 240 -30.18 13.78 62.58
N VAL A 241 -30.86 14.09 61.48
CA VAL A 241 -32.18 14.73 61.48
C VAL A 241 -33.22 13.80 62.10
N ALA A 242 -33.25 12.52 61.71
CA ALA A 242 -34.14 11.53 62.31
C ALA A 242 -33.89 11.36 63.81
N ALA A 243 -32.63 11.29 64.25
CA ALA A 243 -32.24 11.23 65.65
C ALA A 243 -32.68 12.48 66.42
N PHE A 244 -32.56 13.68 65.82
CA PHE A 244 -33.05 14.93 66.41
C PHE A 244 -34.58 14.94 66.58
N PHE A 245 -35.34 14.49 65.57
CA PHE A 245 -36.79 14.35 65.66
C PHE A 245 -37.20 13.32 66.72
N VAL A 246 -36.52 12.18 66.77
CA VAL A 246 -36.74 11.15 67.81
C VAL A 246 -36.38 11.70 69.20
N TRP A 247 -35.32 12.51 69.33
CA TRP A 247 -34.93 13.13 70.60
C TRP A 247 -35.93 14.20 71.04
N LYS A 248 -36.46 15.01 70.11
CA LYS A 248 -37.58 15.93 70.38
C LYS A 248 -38.84 15.18 70.82
N ASN A 249 -39.18 14.09 70.14
CA ASN A 249 -40.34 13.27 70.47
C ASN A 249 -40.16 12.55 71.83
N LYS A 250 -38.95 12.06 72.15
CA LYS A 250 -38.65 11.47 73.46
C LYS A 250 -38.66 12.52 74.59
N LYS A 251 -38.18 13.74 74.34
CA LYS A 251 -38.32 14.85 75.30
C LYS A 251 -39.79 15.25 75.53
N CYS A 252 -40.67 15.09 74.53
CA CYS A 252 -42.12 15.23 74.72
C CYS A 252 -42.75 14.06 75.50
N LEU A 253 -42.16 12.87 75.49
CA LEU A 253 -42.68 11.69 76.21
C LEU A 253 -42.21 11.57 77.68
N SER A 254 -41.12 12.23 78.05
CA SER A 254 -40.56 12.16 79.42
C SER A 254 -40.75 13.43 80.27
N GLY A 255 -41.53 14.42 79.81
CA GLY A 255 -41.77 15.67 80.55
C GLY A 255 -43.14 16.26 80.25
N LYS A 256 -43.89 16.56 81.31
CA LYS A 256 -45.27 17.07 81.35
C LYS A 256 -45.54 18.28 80.43
N ILE A 257 -46.70 18.24 79.76
CA ILE A 257 -47.53 19.33 79.19
C ILE A 257 -46.91 20.16 78.04
N CYS A 258 -47.53 20.10 76.86
CA CYS A 258 -47.59 21.25 75.95
C CYS A 258 -48.99 21.35 75.30
N VAL A 259 -49.70 22.41 75.69
CA VAL A 259 -51.02 22.82 75.19
C VAL A 259 -50.86 23.48 73.81
N GLN A 260 -51.93 23.34 73.02
CA GLN A 260 -52.18 23.84 71.66
C GLN A 260 -51.59 25.22 71.29
N SER A 261 -51.22 25.37 70.02
CA SER A 261 -51.93 26.31 69.14
C SER A 261 -51.67 26.02 67.65
N LYS A 262 -52.73 25.61 66.95
CA LYS A 262 -52.87 25.76 65.49
C LYS A 262 -53.33 27.20 65.23
N LYS A 263 -52.56 27.97 64.47
CA LYS A 263 -52.99 28.93 63.42
C LYS A 263 -51.90 29.99 63.22
N LEU A 264 -51.36 30.05 62.02
CA LEU A 264 -51.48 31.23 61.16
C LEU A 264 -51.04 30.85 59.74
N LEU A 265 -52.05 30.74 58.88
CA LEU A 265 -51.95 30.69 57.43
C LEU A 265 -51.57 32.08 56.89
N SER A 266 -50.96 32.06 55.69
CA SER A 266 -51.01 33.07 54.63
C SER A 266 -50.10 34.29 54.76
N TRP A 267 -49.57 34.73 53.60
CA TRP A 267 -48.48 35.69 53.32
C TRP A 267 -47.10 35.01 53.30
N PHE A 268 -46.49 34.59 52.19
CA PHE A 268 -46.31 35.25 50.91
C PHE A 268 -46.19 34.21 49.78
N ASN A 269 -47.14 34.21 48.85
CA ASN A 269 -46.92 33.87 47.44
C ASN A 269 -47.43 35.10 46.68
N GLY A 270 -46.50 35.87 46.13
CA GLY A 270 -46.70 37.10 45.38
C GLY A 270 -45.35 37.55 44.87
#